data_AF-A0AAD9PIH9-F1
#
_entry.id   AF-A0AAD9PIH9-F1
#
_cell.length_a   1.000
_cell.length_b   1.000
_cell.length_c   1.000
_cell.angle_alpha   90.00
_cell.angle_beta   90.00
_cell.angle_gamma   90.00
#
_symmetry.space_group_name_H-M   'P 1'
#
loop_
_entity.id
_entity.type
_entity.pdbx_description
1 polymer ?
#
loop_
_entity_poly.entity_id
_entity_poly.type
_entity_poly.pdbx_seq_one_letter_code
_entity_poly.pdbx_strand_id
1 'polypeptide(L)'
;MKDNPDGALKLYTYNQYHDLVDSLPFVDSIPKEMDSTIKQLIQDEMKSMLEESGGDEDALLKTYLAPLPFTACTRESGDHLYNMLIDGIKNGIEMEKLDLDRYASSNFKNITEKLCNSKMLLEYSNGSIINLELMDRYKEPIWLKYLDDLTLLKMRLEKSKNDLEQQIEQVNKSRKLQHVECASRIRSIHGEYLEYQNKNRQLLHALEMQSLVKDDTLVE
;
A
#
# COMPACT_ATOMS: atom_id res chain seq x y z
N MET A 1 -26.18 -4.04 -3.67
CA MET A 1 -25.27 -3.88 -4.82
C MET A 1 -25.59 -2.55 -5.45
N LYS A 2 -24.81 -1.50 -5.17
CA LYS A 2 -24.93 -0.23 -5.90
C LYS A 2 -23.85 -0.26 -6.96
N ASP A 3 -24.28 -0.31 -8.21
CA ASP A 3 -23.41 -0.18 -9.37
C ASP A 3 -22.69 1.18 -9.30
N ASN A 4 -21.40 1.14 -9.63
CA ASN A 4 -20.58 2.33 -9.77
C ASN A 4 -21.16 3.18 -10.92
N PRO A 5 -21.20 4.52 -10.80
CA PRO A 5 -21.85 5.38 -11.81
C PRO A 5 -21.08 5.47 -13.14
N ASP A 6 -19.84 4.97 -13.20
CA ASP A 6 -19.11 4.76 -14.43
C ASP A 6 -19.03 3.25 -14.67
N GLY A 7 -19.50 2.77 -15.82
CA GLY A 7 -19.52 1.36 -16.24
C GLY A 7 -18.13 0.71 -16.44
N ALA A 8 -17.13 1.19 -15.71
CA ALA A 8 -15.81 0.60 -15.64
C ALA A 8 -15.88 -0.73 -14.87
N LEU A 9 -15.44 -1.80 -15.54
CA LEU A 9 -15.18 -3.09 -14.92
C LEU A 9 -14.22 -2.92 -13.74
N LYS A 10 -14.51 -3.60 -12.63
CA LYS A 10 -13.69 -3.51 -11.41
C LYS A 10 -12.29 -4.04 -11.70
N LEU A 11 -11.23 -3.42 -11.18
CA LEU A 11 -9.85 -3.78 -11.52
C LEU A 11 -9.51 -5.28 -11.39
N TYR A 12 -10.13 -5.98 -10.44
CA TYR A 12 -9.86 -7.40 -10.24
C TYR A 12 -10.38 -8.30 -11.38
N THR A 13 -11.35 -7.84 -12.19
CA THR A 13 -11.89 -8.63 -13.31
C THR A 13 -10.94 -8.70 -14.51
N TYR A 14 -9.87 -7.89 -14.52
CA TYR A 14 -8.82 -7.99 -15.54
C TYR A 14 -7.88 -9.18 -15.32
N ASN A 15 -7.88 -9.78 -14.13
CA ASN A 15 -7.09 -10.97 -13.85
C ASN A 15 -7.80 -12.21 -14.41
N GLN A 16 -7.04 -13.02 -15.14
CA GLN A 16 -7.46 -14.37 -15.49
C GLN A 16 -7.68 -15.15 -14.18
N TYR A 17 -8.79 -15.88 -14.09
CA TYR A 17 -9.18 -16.67 -12.91
C TYR A 17 -9.64 -15.88 -11.68
N HIS A 18 -10.07 -14.63 -11.82
CA HIS A 18 -10.63 -13.88 -10.68
C HIS A 18 -11.80 -14.58 -9.98
N ASP A 19 -12.58 -15.39 -10.70
CA ASP A 19 -13.69 -16.19 -10.17
C ASP A 19 -13.23 -17.35 -9.25
N LEU A 20 -11.98 -17.79 -9.36
CA LEU A 20 -11.43 -18.87 -8.53
C LEU A 20 -10.84 -18.37 -7.20
N VAL A 21 -10.77 -17.05 -7.02
CA VAL A 21 -10.17 -16.44 -5.83
C VAL A 21 -11.27 -16.08 -4.84
N ASP A 22 -11.72 -17.05 -4.05
CA ASP A 22 -12.58 -16.83 -2.89
C ASP A 22 -11.88 -17.29 -1.60
N SER A 23 -11.85 -16.40 -0.61
CA SER A 23 -11.37 -16.72 0.73
C SER A 23 -12.18 -15.91 1.73
N LEU A 24 -12.54 -16.51 2.88
CA LEU A 24 -13.39 -15.86 3.89
C LEU A 24 -12.59 -15.50 5.15
N PRO A 25 -11.71 -14.48 5.16
CA PRO A 25 -10.81 -14.17 6.29
C PRO A 25 -11.48 -13.95 7.65
N PHE A 26 -12.74 -13.49 7.69
CA PHE A 26 -13.48 -13.29 8.95
C PHE A 26 -14.04 -14.59 9.55
N VAL A 27 -14.09 -15.67 8.78
CA VAL A 27 -14.67 -16.97 9.18
C VAL A 27 -13.55 -18.02 9.25
N ASP A 28 -12.67 -18.03 8.26
CA ASP A 28 -11.57 -18.98 8.15
C ASP A 28 -10.36 -18.47 8.95
N SER A 29 -10.37 -18.71 10.26
CA SER A 29 -9.21 -18.46 11.09
C SER A 29 -8.16 -19.54 10.85
N ILE A 30 -7.08 -19.20 10.14
CA ILE A 30 -5.93 -20.10 9.92
C ILE A 30 -5.23 -20.33 11.27
N PRO A 31 -5.05 -21.60 11.71
CA PRO A 31 -4.24 -21.89 12.87
C PRO A 31 -2.78 -21.48 12.64
N LYS A 32 -2.16 -20.83 13.62
CA LYS A 32 -0.77 -20.33 13.53
C LYS A 32 0.27 -21.40 13.17
N GLU A 33 -0.04 -22.67 13.43
CA GLU A 33 0.81 -23.82 13.10
C GLU A 33 0.92 -24.03 11.58
N MET A 34 -0.20 -23.85 10.86
CA MET A 34 -0.29 -24.03 9.41
C MET A 34 0.40 -22.91 8.63
N ASP A 35 0.62 -21.74 9.24
CA ASP A 35 1.33 -20.61 8.60
C ASP A 35 2.73 -21.01 8.13
N SER A 36 3.41 -21.87 8.90
CA SER A 36 4.74 -22.38 8.55
C SER A 36 4.72 -23.26 7.30
N THR A 37 3.76 -24.18 7.23
CA THR A 37 3.55 -25.08 6.09
C THR A 37 3.12 -24.31 4.85
N ILE A 38 2.20 -23.35 4.99
CA ILE A 38 1.76 -22.47 3.90
C ILE A 38 2.95 -21.71 3.31
N LYS A 39 3.81 -21.13 4.17
CA LYS A 39 5.01 -20.42 3.71
C LYS A 39 5.99 -21.34 2.97
N GLN A 40 6.18 -22.58 3.43
CA GLN A 40 7.02 -23.56 2.74
C GLN A 40 6.47 -23.90 1.35
N LEU A 41 5.17 -24.15 1.23
CA LEU A 41 4.54 -24.43 -0.05
C LEU A 41 4.66 -23.25 -1.03
N ILE A 42 4.45 -22.01 -0.55
CA ILE A 42 4.66 -20.81 -1.36
C ILE A 42 6.12 -20.70 -1.82
N GLN A 43 7.08 -21.00 -0.94
CA GLN A 43 8.50 -20.98 -1.29
C GLN A 43 8.86 -22.04 -2.32
N ASP A 44 8.27 -23.22 -2.25
CA ASP A 44 8.53 -24.28 -3.20
C ASP A 44 7.93 -23.95 -4.59
N GLU A 45 6.71 -23.42 -4.65
CA GLU A 45 6.14 -22.88 -5.89
C GLU A 45 6.98 -21.74 -6.47
N MET A 46 7.46 -20.82 -5.63
CA MET A 46 8.33 -19.73 -6.06
C MET A 46 9.65 -20.25 -6.69
N LYS A 47 10.22 -21.34 -6.16
CA LYS A 47 11.38 -22.00 -6.78
C LYS A 47 11.02 -22.63 -8.11
N SER A 48 9.89 -23.34 -8.20
CA SER A 48 9.44 -23.95 -9.45
C SER A 48 9.24 -22.90 -10.56
N MET A 49 8.67 -21.74 -10.22
CA MET A 49 8.51 -20.64 -11.17
C MET A 49 9.86 -20.08 -11.65
N LEU A 50 10.86 -20.00 -10.75
CA LEU A 50 12.20 -19.52 -11.08
C LEU A 50 12.96 -20.53 -11.94
N GLU A 51 12.76 -21.83 -11.72
CA GLU A 51 13.30 -22.90 -12.56
C GLU A 51 12.68 -22.87 -13.97
N GLU A 52 11.36 -22.67 -14.07
CA GLU A 52 10.65 -22.51 -15.35
C GLU A 52 11.11 -21.28 -16.13
N SER A 53 11.43 -20.18 -15.45
CA SER A 53 11.93 -18.95 -16.07
C SER A 53 13.44 -18.95 -16.36
N GLY A 54 14.14 -20.06 -16.13
CA GLY A 54 15.56 -20.20 -16.45
C GLY A 54 16.53 -19.60 -15.42
N GLY A 55 16.09 -19.37 -14.19
CA GLY A 55 16.93 -18.98 -13.06
C GLY A 55 17.26 -17.49 -12.92
N ASP A 56 16.76 -16.63 -13.82
CA ASP A 56 16.97 -15.18 -13.77
C ASP A 56 15.78 -14.46 -13.11
N GLU A 57 15.93 -14.17 -11.80
CA GLU A 57 14.92 -13.50 -10.98
C GLU A 57 14.56 -12.11 -11.52
N ASP A 58 15.55 -11.37 -12.06
CA ASP A 58 15.36 -10.01 -12.56
C ASP A 58 14.52 -9.97 -13.84
N ALA A 59 14.65 -10.99 -14.70
CA ALA A 59 13.84 -11.12 -15.92
C ALA A 59 12.38 -11.45 -15.56
N LEU A 60 12.18 -12.38 -14.64
CA LEU A 60 10.85 -12.78 -14.16
C LEU A 60 10.11 -11.60 -13.51
N LEU A 61 10.79 -10.87 -12.62
CA LEU A 61 10.25 -9.68 -11.98
C LEU A 61 9.84 -8.61 -13.00
N LYS A 62 10.63 -8.39 -14.05
CA LYS A 62 10.27 -7.44 -15.13
C LYS A 62 9.00 -7.85 -15.86
N THR A 63 8.77 -9.15 -16.09
CA THR A 63 7.54 -9.65 -16.70
C THR A 63 6.32 -9.42 -15.80
N TYR A 64 6.43 -9.65 -14.49
CA TYR A 64 5.36 -9.38 -13.53
C TYR A 64 5.07 -7.89 -13.31
N LEU A 65 6.09 -7.05 -13.45
CA LEU A 65 5.97 -5.60 -13.29
C LEU A 65 5.53 -4.89 -14.59
N ALA A 66 5.65 -5.53 -15.76
CA ALA A 66 5.22 -4.98 -17.05
C ALA A 66 3.74 -4.55 -17.13
N PRO A 67 2.75 -5.30 -16.59
CA PRO A 67 1.34 -4.88 -16.62
C PRO A 67 0.99 -3.81 -15.58
N LEU A 68 1.84 -3.59 -14.58
CA LEU A 68 1.65 -2.49 -13.67
C LEU A 68 2.07 -1.22 -14.40
N PRO A 69 1.22 -0.16 -14.41
CA PRO A 69 1.66 1.15 -14.86
C PRO A 69 2.63 1.68 -13.81
N PHE A 70 3.88 1.20 -13.84
CA PHE A 70 4.94 1.79 -13.06
C PHE A 70 5.24 3.13 -13.71
N THR A 71 4.55 4.16 -13.21
CA THR A 71 4.92 5.53 -13.48
C THR A 71 6.29 5.73 -12.87
N ALA A 72 7.33 5.70 -13.69
CA ALA A 72 8.65 6.24 -13.40
C ALA A 72 8.64 7.77 -13.11
N CYS A 73 7.48 8.32 -12.70
CA CYS A 73 7.17 9.73 -12.58
C CYS A 73 7.82 10.43 -11.38
N THR A 74 8.72 9.79 -10.64
CA THR A 74 9.54 10.49 -9.63
C THR A 74 11.01 10.14 -9.66
N ARG A 75 11.51 9.24 -10.51
CA ARG A 75 12.94 8.91 -10.52
C ARG A 75 13.62 9.17 -11.87
N GLU A 76 12.90 9.03 -12.98
CA GLU A 76 13.46 9.31 -14.31
C GLU A 76 13.39 10.79 -14.69
N SER A 77 12.50 11.56 -14.06
CA SER A 77 12.56 13.02 -14.12
C SER A 77 13.65 13.53 -13.18
N GLY A 78 14.88 13.59 -13.71
CA GLY A 78 16.06 14.18 -13.06
C GLY A 78 15.93 15.66 -12.66
N ASP A 79 14.76 16.27 -12.82
CA ASP A 79 14.49 17.68 -12.52
C ASP A 79 14.10 17.96 -11.05
N HIS A 80 13.79 16.94 -10.25
CA HIS A 80 13.48 17.19 -8.84
C HIS A 80 14.75 17.27 -7.98
N LEU A 81 14.97 18.43 -7.36
CA LEU A 81 16.11 18.72 -6.47
C LEU A 81 16.40 17.61 -5.45
N TYR A 82 15.35 16.99 -4.91
CA TYR A 82 15.46 15.88 -3.97
C TYR A 82 16.19 14.66 -4.56
N ASN A 83 15.89 14.30 -5.81
CA ASN A 83 16.51 13.15 -6.48
C ASN A 83 17.98 13.40 -6.78
N MET A 84 18.31 14.61 -7.26
CA MET A 84 19.69 15.01 -7.51
C MET A 84 20.53 14.97 -6.24
N LEU A 85 19.98 15.41 -5.11
CA LEU A 85 20.65 15.37 -3.82
C LEU A 85 20.88 13.93 -3.34
N ILE A 86 19.88 13.05 -3.49
CA ILE A 86 20.01 11.64 -3.13
C ILE A 86 21.07 10.95 -3.97
N ASP A 87 21.09 11.20 -5.27
CA ASP A 87 22.08 10.60 -6.16
C ASP A 87 23.47 11.18 -5.93
N GLY A 88 23.58 12.47 -5.59
CA GLY A 88 24.82 13.10 -5.13
C GLY A 88 25.37 12.47 -3.85
N ILE A 89 24.51 12.21 -2.85
CA ILE A 89 24.88 11.54 -1.59
C ILE A 89 25.36 10.10 -1.86
N LYS A 90 24.67 9.35 -2.74
CA LYS A 90 25.12 8.01 -3.16
C LYS A 90 26.48 8.03 -3.84
N ASN A 91 26.76 9.08 -4.60
CA ASN A 91 28.04 9.30 -5.28
C ASN A 91 29.12 9.87 -4.34
N GLY A 92 28.83 10.04 -3.04
CA GLY A 92 29.79 10.52 -2.04
C GLY A 92 30.11 12.02 -2.13
N ILE A 93 29.25 12.81 -2.79
CA ILE A 93 29.40 14.27 -2.86
C ILE A 93 28.84 14.85 -1.56
N GLU A 94 29.73 15.34 -0.68
CA GLU A 94 29.31 16.11 0.48
C GLU A 94 28.68 17.43 0.06
N MET A 95 27.55 17.79 0.70
CA MET A 95 26.85 19.05 0.44
C MET A 95 27.77 20.26 0.69
N GLU A 96 27.77 21.22 -0.23
CA GLU A 96 28.41 22.51 -0.02
C GLU A 96 27.77 23.18 1.20
N LYS A 97 28.56 23.40 2.25
CA LYS A 97 28.12 24.12 3.44
C LYS A 97 27.95 25.58 3.08
N LEU A 98 26.95 26.22 3.67
CA LEU A 98 26.73 27.65 3.51
C LEU A 98 27.98 28.42 3.97
N ASP A 99 28.64 29.10 3.03
CA ASP A 99 29.83 29.92 3.32
C ASP A 99 29.42 31.25 3.97
N LEU A 100 29.55 31.30 5.30
CA LEU A 100 29.37 32.52 6.10
C LEU A 100 30.69 33.31 6.25
N ASP A 101 31.83 32.71 5.91
CA ASP A 101 33.16 33.30 6.09
C ASP A 101 33.39 34.46 5.12
N ARG A 102 32.68 34.44 3.98
CA ARG A 102 32.66 35.54 3.01
C ARG A 102 32.19 36.86 3.60
N TYR A 103 31.27 36.82 4.56
CA TYR A 103 30.71 38.02 5.21
C TYR A 103 31.42 38.38 6.52
N ALA A 104 32.09 37.41 7.15
CA ALA A 104 32.84 37.59 8.40
C ALA A 104 34.33 37.95 8.20
N SER A 105 34.87 37.71 7.01
CA SER A 105 36.29 37.95 6.72
C SER A 105 36.65 39.43 6.76
N SER A 106 37.63 39.76 7.60
CA SER A 106 38.26 41.10 7.73
C SER A 106 39.69 41.14 7.16
N ASN A 107 40.21 40.00 6.69
CA ASN A 107 41.59 39.80 6.21
C ASN A 107 41.76 40.15 4.73
N PHE A 108 41.44 41.38 4.35
CA PHE A 108 41.69 41.85 2.99
C PHE A 108 43.11 42.45 2.89
N LYS A 109 43.86 42.06 1.86
CA LYS A 109 45.18 42.63 1.56
C LYS A 109 45.07 43.92 0.73
N ASN A 110 44.02 44.04 -0.10
CA ASN A 110 43.75 45.20 -0.95
C ASN A 110 42.73 46.16 -0.33
N ILE A 111 42.98 47.47 -0.44
CA ILE A 111 42.11 48.53 0.08
C ILE A 111 40.78 48.61 -0.71
N THR A 112 40.82 48.33 -2.02
CA THR A 112 39.64 48.33 -2.89
C THR A 112 38.64 47.24 -2.53
N GLU A 113 39.14 46.04 -2.20
CA GLU A 113 38.33 44.92 -1.70
C GLU A 113 37.71 45.22 -0.33
N LYS A 114 38.46 45.87 0.58
CA LYS A 114 37.92 46.37 1.86
C LYS A 114 36.78 47.35 1.65
N LEU A 115 36.95 48.31 0.74
CA LEU A 115 35.94 49.32 0.45
C LEU A 115 34.67 48.71 -0.16
N CYS A 116 34.84 47.75 -1.07
CA CYS A 116 33.73 47.01 -1.67
C CYS A 116 32.97 46.19 -0.62
N ASN A 117 33.68 45.44 0.23
CA ASN A 117 33.06 44.67 1.30
C ASN A 117 32.33 45.56 2.32
N SER A 118 32.94 46.70 2.71
CA SER A 118 32.30 47.65 3.62
C SER A 118 31.03 48.25 3.02
N LYS A 119 31.05 48.62 1.73
CA LYS A 119 29.84 49.07 1.02
C LYS A 119 28.77 47.98 0.99
N MET A 120 29.16 46.74 0.68
CA MET A 120 28.24 45.61 0.66
C MET A 120 27.59 45.36 2.04
N LEU A 121 28.38 45.39 3.11
CA LEU A 121 27.89 45.24 4.48
C LEU A 121 26.97 46.38 4.90
N LEU A 122 27.26 47.61 4.47
CA LEU A 122 26.39 48.77 4.72
C LEU A 122 25.02 48.60 4.04
N GLU A 123 24.99 48.17 2.79
CA GLU A 123 23.74 47.89 2.07
C GLU A 123 22.95 46.75 2.74
N TYR A 124 23.63 45.67 3.15
CA TYR A 124 22.97 44.59 3.89
C TYR A 124 22.45 45.04 5.24
N SER A 125 23.19 45.88 5.96
CA SER A 125 22.73 46.44 7.24
C SER A 125 21.50 47.32 7.03
N ASN A 126 21.49 48.16 5.98
CA ASN A 126 20.35 49.00 5.65
C ASN A 126 19.12 48.16 5.27
N GLY A 127 19.30 47.14 4.42
CA GLY A 127 18.24 46.19 4.08
C GLY A 127 17.72 45.41 5.29
N SER A 128 18.61 45.02 6.20
CA SER A 128 18.24 44.32 7.44
C SER A 128 17.40 45.21 8.35
N ILE A 129 17.73 46.50 8.49
CA ILE A 129 16.93 47.46 9.26
C ILE A 129 15.52 47.57 8.67
N ILE A 130 15.40 47.77 7.35
CA ILE A 130 14.09 47.84 6.68
C ILE A 130 13.29 46.55 6.88
N ASN A 131 13.94 45.39 6.76
CA ASN A 131 13.29 44.09 6.99
C ASN A 131 12.83 43.94 8.44
N LEU A 132 13.62 44.38 9.42
CA LEU A 132 13.24 44.37 10.83
C LEU A 132 12.08 45.31 11.11
N GLU A 133 12.05 46.49 10.51
CA GLU A 133 10.92 47.42 10.62
C GLU A 133 9.64 46.84 10.02
N LEU A 134 9.73 46.19 8.87
CA LEU A 134 8.60 45.47 8.26
C LEU A 134 8.15 44.30 9.13
N MET A 135 9.10 43.51 9.64
CA MET A 135 8.79 42.40 10.52
C MET A 135 8.10 42.90 11.79
N ASP A 136 8.59 43.97 12.42
CA ASP A 136 7.99 44.49 13.65
C ASP A 136 6.55 44.96 13.44
N ARG A 137 6.27 45.60 12.29
CA ARG A 137 4.92 46.06 11.93
C ARG A 137 3.94 44.94 11.61
N TYR A 138 4.40 43.85 10.97
CA TYR A 138 3.50 42.85 10.40
C TYR A 138 3.62 41.44 11.00
N LYS A 139 4.61 41.16 11.86
CA LYS A 139 4.83 39.81 12.41
C LYS A 139 3.61 39.27 13.13
N GLU A 140 2.99 40.06 14.00
CA GLU A 140 1.89 39.61 14.85
C GLU A 140 0.62 39.28 14.04
N PRO A 141 0.07 40.18 13.19
CA PRO A 141 -1.13 39.86 12.42
C PRO A 141 -0.91 38.73 11.41
N ILE A 142 0.26 38.66 10.77
CA ILE A 142 0.57 37.59 9.82
C ILE A 142 0.73 36.25 10.54
N TRP A 143 1.40 36.23 11.69
CA TRP A 143 1.61 35.01 12.45
C TRP A 143 0.29 34.46 13.01
N LEU A 144 -0.58 35.33 13.50
CA LEU A 144 -1.92 34.92 13.94
C LEU A 144 -2.74 34.35 12.78
N LYS A 145 -2.75 35.02 11.62
CA LYS A 145 -3.41 34.49 10.44
C LYS A 145 -2.84 33.13 10.00
N TYR A 146 -1.52 32.99 10.00
CA TYR A 146 -0.87 31.73 9.68
C TYR A 146 -1.27 30.61 10.66
N LEU A 147 -1.37 30.93 11.96
CA LEU A 147 -1.83 29.99 12.97
C LEU A 147 -3.29 29.58 12.71
N ASP A 148 -4.17 30.54 12.38
CA ASP A 148 -5.56 30.27 12.04
C ASP A 148 -5.66 29.35 10.79
N ASP A 149 -4.91 29.67 9.73
CA ASP A 149 -4.85 28.85 8.52
C ASP A 149 -4.33 27.43 8.82
N LEU A 150 -3.32 27.31 9.70
CA LEU A 150 -2.76 26.03 10.13
C LEU A 150 -3.76 25.21 10.94
N THR A 151 -4.50 25.85 11.85
CA THR A 151 -5.53 25.16 12.64
C THR A 151 -6.69 24.68 11.78
N LEU A 152 -7.13 25.49 10.80
CA LEU A 152 -8.14 25.10 9.83
C LEU A 152 -7.67 23.91 8.99
N LEU A 153 -6.42 23.94 8.50
CA LEU A 153 -5.83 22.82 7.77
C LEU A 153 -5.81 21.55 8.62
N LYS A 154 -5.40 21.65 9.88
CA LYS A 154 -5.41 20.53 10.83
C LYS A 154 -6.82 19.94 10.98
N MET A 155 -7.83 20.78 11.22
CA MET A 155 -9.22 20.34 11.37
C MET A 155 -9.75 19.67 10.09
N ARG A 156 -9.38 20.18 8.91
CA ARG A 156 -9.75 19.58 7.63
C ARG A 156 -9.14 18.19 7.45
N LEU A 157 -7.86 18.03 7.81
CA LEU A 157 -7.17 16.74 7.73
C LEU A 157 -7.74 15.74 8.74
N GLU A 158 -8.01 16.16 9.97
CA GLU A 158 -8.65 15.31 10.98
C GLU A 158 -10.04 14.85 10.56
N LYS A 159 -10.84 15.75 9.97
CA LYS A 159 -12.14 15.39 9.38
C LYS A 159 -11.98 14.36 8.26
N SER A 160 -11.07 14.60 7.32
CA SER A 160 -10.81 13.66 6.22
C SER A 160 -10.35 12.29 6.73
N LYS A 161 -9.56 12.26 7.81
CA LYS A 161 -9.14 11.02 8.46
C LYS A 161 -10.33 10.28 9.05
N ASN A 162 -11.18 10.96 9.81
CA ASN A 162 -12.37 10.35 10.41
C ASN A 162 -13.34 9.83 9.34
N ASP A 163 -13.55 10.59 8.27
CA ASP A 163 -14.41 10.17 7.15
C ASP A 163 -13.85 8.90 6.48
N LEU A 164 -12.52 8.80 6.32
CA LEU A 164 -11.86 7.62 5.77
C LEU A 164 -11.96 6.41 6.72
N GLU A 165 -11.77 6.61 8.02
CA GLU A 165 -11.91 5.56 9.03
C GLU A 165 -13.34 5.00 9.05
N GLN A 166 -14.35 5.86 8.96
CA GLN A 166 -15.75 5.43 8.84
C GLN A 166 -16.02 4.65 7.56
N GLN A 167 -15.45 5.06 6.42
CA GLN A 167 -15.56 4.32 5.17
C GLN A 167 -14.91 2.94 5.26
N ILE A 168 -13.72 2.85 5.86
CA ILE A 168 -13.02 1.58 6.10
C ILE A 168 -13.87 0.67 7.00
N GLU A 169 -14.39 1.22 8.10
CA GLU A 169 -15.24 0.46 9.03
C GLU A 169 -16.51 -0.04 8.35
N GLN A 170 -17.15 0.79 7.52
CA GLN A 170 -18.35 0.42 6.79
C GLN A 170 -18.07 -0.70 5.78
N VAL A 171 -16.94 -0.63 5.05
CA VAL A 171 -16.51 -1.70 4.14
C VAL A 171 -16.24 -2.99 4.91
N ASN A 172 -15.54 -2.91 6.05
CA ASN A 172 -15.25 -4.09 6.88
C ASN A 172 -16.53 -4.71 7.47
N LYS A 173 -17.48 -3.90 7.93
CA LYS A 173 -18.80 -4.37 8.38
C LYS A 173 -19.55 -5.08 7.26
N SER A 174 -19.59 -4.48 6.07
CA SER A 174 -20.22 -5.08 4.89
C SER A 174 -19.59 -6.42 4.52
N ARG A 175 -18.25 -6.49 4.46
CA ARG A 175 -17.52 -7.75 4.17
C ARG A 175 -17.80 -8.81 5.24
N LYS A 176 -17.76 -8.44 6.52
CA LYS A 176 -18.04 -9.38 7.62
C LYS A 176 -19.43 -9.98 7.53
N LEU A 177 -20.46 -9.18 7.24
CA LEU A 177 -21.83 -9.67 7.04
C LEU A 177 -21.92 -10.65 5.87
N GLN A 178 -21.34 -10.28 4.72
CA GLN A 178 -21.30 -11.16 3.54
C GLN A 178 -20.59 -12.48 3.82
N HIS A 179 -19.45 -12.46 4.52
CA HIS A 179 -18.70 -13.68 4.82
C HIS A 179 -19.48 -14.59 5.77
N VAL A 180 -20.15 -14.03 6.78
CA VAL A 180 -20.99 -14.81 7.70
C VAL A 180 -22.18 -15.43 6.98
N GLU A 181 -22.82 -14.69 6.07
CA GLU A 181 -23.90 -15.18 5.22
C GLU A 181 -23.42 -16.33 4.32
N CYS A 182 -22.34 -16.14 3.56
CA CYS A 182 -21.73 -17.17 2.72
C CYS A 182 -21.35 -18.41 3.54
N ALA A 183 -20.73 -18.25 4.70
CA ALA A 183 -20.37 -19.36 5.58
C ALA A 183 -21.59 -20.12 6.12
N SER A 184 -22.70 -19.42 6.40
CA SER A 184 -23.96 -20.09 6.78
C SER A 184 -24.50 -20.92 5.61
N ARG A 185 -24.41 -20.40 4.38
CA ARG A 185 -24.85 -21.11 3.18
C ARG A 185 -24.00 -22.33 2.88
N ILE A 186 -22.67 -22.20 2.98
CA ILE A 186 -21.72 -23.31 2.82
C ILE A 186 -22.01 -24.41 3.85
N ARG A 187 -22.25 -24.07 5.11
CA ARG A 187 -22.61 -25.05 6.15
C ARG A 187 -23.92 -25.78 5.87
N SER A 188 -24.93 -25.07 5.35
CA SER A 188 -26.20 -25.70 4.92
C SER A 188 -25.95 -26.71 3.80
N ILE A 189 -25.24 -26.30 2.73
CA ILE A 189 -24.95 -27.16 1.58
C ILE A 189 -24.08 -28.36 2.01
N HIS A 190 -23.12 -28.16 2.90
CA HIS A 190 -22.30 -29.23 3.43
C HIS A 190 -23.13 -30.23 4.26
N GLY A 191 -24.09 -29.75 5.06
CA GLY A 191 -25.04 -30.59 5.77
C GLY A 191 -25.90 -31.42 4.82
N GLU A 192 -26.46 -30.79 3.78
CA GLU A 192 -27.21 -31.49 2.72
C GLU A 192 -26.35 -32.55 2.02
N TYR A 193 -25.12 -32.20 1.66
CA TYR A 193 -24.16 -33.12 1.04
C TYR A 193 -23.88 -34.34 1.92
N LEU A 194 -23.60 -34.15 3.20
CA LEU A 194 -23.39 -35.25 4.15
C LEU A 194 -24.65 -36.11 4.31
N GLU A 195 -25.84 -35.50 4.29
CA GLU A 195 -27.10 -36.23 4.34
C GLU A 195 -27.29 -37.10 3.10
N TYR A 196 -27.05 -36.57 1.90
CA TYR A 196 -27.10 -37.34 0.65
C TYR A 196 -26.07 -38.47 0.63
N GLN A 197 -24.85 -38.21 1.10
CA GLN A 197 -23.81 -39.24 1.20
C GLN A 197 -24.23 -40.37 2.15
N ASN A 198 -24.84 -40.02 3.28
CA ASN A 198 -25.36 -41.01 4.24
C ASN A 198 -26.53 -41.81 3.67
N LYS A 199 -27.48 -41.16 2.99
CA LYS A 199 -28.59 -41.83 2.30
C LYS A 199 -28.09 -42.79 1.23
N ASN A 200 -27.15 -42.36 0.39
CA ASN A 200 -26.55 -43.21 -0.64
C ASN A 200 -25.84 -44.43 -0.03
N ARG A 201 -25.11 -44.24 1.06
CA ARG A 201 -24.47 -45.34 1.80
C ARG A 201 -25.48 -46.32 2.38
N GLN A 202 -26.58 -45.83 2.97
CA GLN A 202 -27.65 -46.68 3.50
C GLN A 202 -28.36 -47.47 2.38
N LEU A 203 -28.60 -46.84 1.23
CA LEU A 203 -29.19 -47.51 0.07
C LEU A 203 -28.27 -48.61 -0.48
N LEU A 204 -26.96 -48.34 -0.61
CA LEU A 204 -25.99 -49.34 -1.05
C LEU A 204 -25.97 -50.55 -0.10
N HIS A 205 -25.94 -50.31 1.21
CA HIS A 205 -25.99 -51.39 2.20
C HIS A 205 -27.30 -52.18 2.14
N ALA A 206 -28.44 -51.53 1.92
CA ALA A 206 -29.73 -52.22 1.77
C ALA A 206 -29.80 -53.08 0.50
N LEU A 207 -29.22 -52.60 -0.61
CA LEU A 207 -29.12 -53.36 -1.86
C LEU A 207 -28.22 -54.59 -1.69
N GLU A 208 -27.09 -54.45 -1.01
CA GLU A 208 -26.18 -55.56 -0.70
C GLU A 208 -26.88 -56.65 0.13
N MET A 209 -27.63 -56.25 1.16
CA MET A 209 -28.43 -57.18 1.97
C MET A 209 -29.52 -57.88 1.12
N GLN A 210 -30.17 -57.19 0.19
CA GLN A 210 -31.16 -57.82 -0.70
C GLN A 210 -30.54 -58.77 -1.71
N SER A 211 -29.33 -58.50 -2.24
CA SER A 211 -28.64 -59.45 -3.10
C SER A 211 -28.27 -60.74 -2.35
N LEU A 212 -27.81 -60.63 -1.11
CA LEU A 212 -27.49 -61.80 -0.28
C LEU A 212 -28.72 -62.67 -0.01
N VAL A 213 -29.87 -62.05 0.32
CA VAL A 213 -31.13 -62.78 0.52
C VAL A 213 -31.62 -63.45 -0.76
N LYS A 214 -31.41 -62.83 -1.93
CA LYS A 214 -31.77 -63.44 -3.22
C LYS A 214 -30.93 -64.66 -3.55
N ASP A 215 -29.64 -64.61 -3.25
CA ASP A 215 -28.74 -65.74 -3.49
C ASP A 215 -29.06 -66.93 -2.56
N ASP A 216 -29.46 -66.68 -1.31
CA ASP A 216 -29.92 -67.74 -0.40
C ASP A 216 -31.24 -68.40 -0.87
N THR A 217 -32.14 -67.66 -1.51
CA THR A 217 -33.42 -68.20 -2.03
C THR A 217 -33.31 -68.95 -3.35
N LEU A 218 -32.17 -68.91 -4.04
CA LEU A 218 -31.93 -69.63 -5.30
C LEU A 218 -31.16 -70.95 -5.12
N VAL A 219 -30.74 -71.26 -3.88
CA VAL A 219 -29.98 -72.47 -3.54
C VAL A 219 -30.87 -73.56 -2.87
N GLU A 220 -32.14 -73.27 -2.57
CA GLU A 220 -33.17 -74.27 -2.26
C GLU A 220 -33.97 -74.71 -3.50
#